data_AF-A0A5E7NVB7-F1
#
_entry.id   AF-A0A5E7NVB7-F1
#
_cell.length_a   1.000
_cell.length_b   1.000
_cell.length_c   1.000
_cell.angle_alpha   90.00
_cell.angle_beta   90.00
_cell.angle_gamma   90.00
#
_symmetry.space_group_name_H-M   'P 1'
#
loop_
_entity.id
_entity.type
_entity.pdbx_description
1 polymer ?
#
loop_
_entity_poly.entity_id
_entity_poly.type
_entity_poly.pdbx_seq_one_letter_code
_entity_poly.pdbx_strand_id
1 'polypeptide(L)'
;MRFLPGLICLLPLLSPLAHAELIDDVNDRGELRIALEANTPPFNFKDEGKLTGFEVELGQQLANELDVRADFVVTDSSDLLSGVETGKYDIAINHIAMTPDLKDRFDFTEPYIQTNAQLIAQKEEPRSILLVQSLTEEKPKTAPAVDLAIPFQKGNPAFHASLEAALKRIKADGRLEALEQKWFGADASVAPKP
;
A
#
# COMPACT_ATOMS: atom_id res chain seq x y z
N MET A 1 11.01 52.54 49.23
CA MET A 1 11.44 51.55 48.22
C MET A 1 10.18 50.98 47.57
N ARG A 2 10.14 50.79 46.24
CA ARG A 2 8.95 50.29 45.52
C ARG A 2 9.27 48.89 44.96
N PHE A 3 8.74 47.85 45.58
CA PHE A 3 8.79 46.50 45.04
C PHE A 3 7.62 46.31 44.07
N LEU A 4 7.90 45.87 42.86
CA LEU A 4 6.90 45.48 41.86
C LEU A 4 6.93 43.94 41.77
N PRO A 5 5.90 43.22 42.23
CA PRO A 5 5.85 41.77 42.10
C PRO A 5 5.64 41.40 40.62
N GLY A 6 6.62 40.69 40.03
CA GLY A 6 6.51 40.22 38.66
C GLY A 6 5.48 39.10 38.55
N LEU A 7 4.39 39.35 37.82
CA LEU A 7 3.39 38.33 37.51
C LEU A 7 3.96 37.37 36.45
N ILE A 8 4.46 36.22 36.89
CA ILE A 8 4.86 35.13 35.99
C ILE A 8 3.58 34.48 35.45
N CYS A 9 3.12 34.97 34.30
CA CYS A 9 2.06 34.32 33.53
C CYS A 9 2.59 32.99 32.96
N LEU A 10 2.37 31.91 33.71
CA LEU A 10 2.72 30.56 33.29
C LEU A 10 1.69 30.10 32.24
N LEU A 11 1.93 30.49 30.98
CA LEU A 11 1.16 30.05 29.84
C LEU A 11 1.19 28.51 29.78
N PRO A 12 0.04 27.81 29.79
CA PRO A 12 0.04 26.39 29.49
C PRO A 12 0.47 26.23 28.03
N LEU A 13 1.55 25.47 27.82
CA LEU A 13 1.90 24.94 26.51
C LEU A 13 0.83 23.93 26.12
N LEU A 14 -0.26 24.40 25.51
CA LEU A 14 -1.08 23.58 24.62
C LEU A 14 -0.19 23.23 23.42
N SER A 15 0.58 22.16 23.56
CA SER A 15 1.24 21.47 22.45
C SER A 15 0.15 20.99 21.49
N PRO A 16 0.00 21.58 20.29
CA PRO A 16 -0.97 21.08 19.33
C PRO A 16 -0.49 19.72 18.83
N LEU A 17 -1.43 18.78 18.67
CA LEU A 17 -1.24 17.59 17.85
C LEU A 17 -0.05 16.68 18.22
N ALA A 18 0.05 16.30 19.50
CA ALA A 18 0.59 15.00 19.85
C ALA A 18 -0.48 13.90 19.62
N HIS A 19 -0.90 13.73 18.36
CA HIS A 19 -1.47 12.46 17.92
C HIS A 19 -0.30 11.48 17.72
N ALA A 20 -0.48 10.22 18.10
CA ALA A 20 0.46 9.18 17.68
C ALA A 20 0.31 9.02 16.16
N GLU A 21 1.37 9.29 15.40
CA GLU A 21 1.35 9.04 13.96
C GLU A 21 1.47 7.54 13.71
N LEU A 22 0.81 7.03 12.66
CA LEU A 22 0.86 5.61 12.29
C LEU A 22 2.30 5.04 12.14
N ILE A 23 3.29 5.90 11.87
CA ILE A 23 4.71 5.49 11.80
C ILE A 23 5.31 5.18 13.17
N ASP A 24 4.99 5.94 14.21
CA ASP A 24 5.48 5.67 15.57
C ASP A 24 4.89 4.35 16.07
N ASP A 25 3.60 4.17 15.80
CA ASP A 25 2.82 2.99 16.09
C ASP A 25 3.40 1.72 15.44
N VAL A 26 3.81 1.81 14.15
CA VAL A 26 4.48 0.74 13.38
C VAL A 26 5.88 0.44 13.91
N ASN A 27 6.65 1.47 14.26
CA ASN A 27 8.00 1.33 14.83
C ASN A 27 7.96 0.64 16.20
N ASP A 28 7.04 1.06 17.08
CA ASP A 28 6.90 0.51 18.44
C ASP A 28 6.46 -0.97 18.45
N ARG A 29 5.68 -1.42 17.45
CA ARG A 29 5.38 -2.86 17.26
C ARG A 29 6.46 -3.64 16.50
N GLY A 30 7.37 -2.95 15.80
CA GLY A 30 8.42 -3.56 14.98
C GLY A 30 7.88 -4.39 13.80
N GLU A 31 6.66 -4.10 13.34
CA GLU A 31 6.02 -4.77 12.20
C GLU A 31 5.03 -3.87 11.44
N LEU A 32 5.07 -3.97 10.11
CA LEU A 32 4.13 -3.36 9.18
C LEU A 32 3.06 -4.39 8.81
N ARG A 33 1.79 -4.12 9.14
CA ARG A 33 0.66 -5.02 8.88
C ARG A 33 0.10 -4.77 7.47
N ILE A 34 0.28 -5.75 6.59
CA ILE A 34 -0.01 -5.68 5.15
C ILE A 34 -1.20 -6.59 4.81
N ALA A 35 -2.31 -6.01 4.34
CA ALA A 35 -3.49 -6.76 3.92
C ALA A 35 -3.49 -7.13 2.43
N LEU A 36 -3.91 -8.36 2.12
CA LEU A 36 -4.07 -8.91 0.77
C LEU A 36 -4.99 -10.15 0.76
N GLU A 37 -5.43 -10.61 -0.40
CA GLU A 37 -6.38 -11.74 -0.53
C GLU A 37 -5.70 -13.12 -0.73
N ALA A 38 -4.44 -13.13 -1.16
CA ALA A 38 -3.62 -14.31 -1.46
C ALA A 38 -4.24 -15.29 -2.48
N ASN A 39 -4.95 -14.76 -3.48
CA ASN A 39 -5.74 -15.49 -4.47
C ASN A 39 -5.42 -15.14 -5.95
N THR A 40 -4.49 -14.22 -6.21
CA THR A 40 -4.23 -13.61 -7.54
C THR A 40 -2.78 -13.83 -8.00
N PRO A 41 -2.44 -14.93 -8.70
CA PRO A 41 -1.11 -15.12 -9.29
C PRO A 41 -0.95 -14.26 -10.56
N PRO A 42 0.20 -13.58 -10.78
CA PRO A 42 1.45 -13.63 -10.00
C PRO A 42 1.57 -12.54 -8.91
N PHE A 43 0.53 -11.72 -8.70
CA PHE A 43 0.53 -10.56 -7.80
C PHE A 43 0.66 -10.95 -6.32
N ASN A 44 -0.35 -11.61 -5.76
CA ASN A 44 -0.31 -12.17 -4.40
C ASN A 44 -1.11 -13.47 -4.34
N PHE A 45 -0.47 -14.59 -4.02
CA PHE A 45 -1.08 -15.92 -4.08
C PHE A 45 -0.44 -16.91 -3.10
N LYS A 46 -1.01 -18.11 -2.98
CA LYS A 46 -0.40 -19.22 -2.23
C LYS A 46 0.13 -20.28 -3.20
N ASP A 47 1.42 -20.57 -3.07
CA ASP A 47 2.11 -21.68 -3.75
C ASP A 47 2.52 -22.71 -2.70
N GLU A 48 2.16 -23.98 -2.90
CA GLU A 48 2.22 -25.05 -1.88
C GLU A 48 1.67 -24.65 -0.48
N GLY A 49 0.74 -23.69 -0.43
CA GLY A 49 0.18 -23.12 0.80
C GLY A 49 0.97 -21.95 1.40
N LYS A 50 2.19 -21.68 0.93
CA LYS A 50 3.03 -20.53 1.31
C LYS A 50 2.61 -19.28 0.53
N LEU A 51 2.46 -18.15 1.23
CA LEU A 51 2.22 -16.84 0.62
C LEU A 51 3.43 -16.38 -0.22
N THR A 52 3.17 -15.95 -1.46
CA THR A 52 4.18 -15.56 -2.46
C THR A 52 3.58 -14.62 -3.53
N GLY A 53 4.42 -14.07 -4.40
CA GLY A 53 4.03 -13.17 -5.50
C GLY A 53 4.75 -11.81 -5.48
N PHE A 54 4.57 -11.04 -6.55
CA PHE A 54 5.15 -9.71 -6.74
C PHE A 54 4.85 -8.76 -5.56
N GLU A 55 3.59 -8.69 -5.12
CA GLU A 55 3.12 -7.75 -4.09
C GLU A 55 3.56 -8.19 -2.68
N VAL A 56 3.73 -9.50 -2.47
CA VAL A 56 4.30 -10.07 -1.24
C VAL A 56 5.79 -9.69 -1.13
N GLU A 57 6.53 -9.81 -2.22
CA GLU A 57 7.95 -9.44 -2.22
C GLU A 57 8.16 -7.91 -2.17
N LEU A 58 7.26 -7.13 -2.79
CA LEU A 58 7.23 -5.67 -2.63
C LEU A 58 6.92 -5.25 -1.18
N GLY A 59 5.90 -5.86 -0.56
CA GLY A 59 5.54 -5.61 0.85
C GLY A 59 6.68 -5.94 1.83
N GLN A 60 7.40 -7.05 1.59
CA GLN A 60 8.57 -7.40 2.38
C GLN A 60 9.71 -6.38 2.21
N GLN A 61 9.92 -5.85 1.00
CA GLN A 61 10.93 -4.81 0.78
C GLN A 61 10.55 -3.47 1.43
N LEU A 62 9.26 -3.08 1.39
CA LEU A 62 8.77 -1.87 2.05
C LEU A 62 8.94 -1.95 3.57
N ALA A 63 8.64 -3.10 4.18
CA ALA A 63 8.90 -3.31 5.61
C ALA A 63 10.40 -3.21 5.95
N ASN A 64 11.27 -3.82 5.13
CA ASN A 64 12.72 -3.74 5.30
C ASN A 64 13.27 -2.29 5.20
N GLU A 65 12.72 -1.46 4.31
CA GLU A 65 13.07 -0.03 4.17
C GLU A 65 12.61 0.84 5.36
N LEU A 66 11.68 0.33 6.15
CA LEU A 66 11.15 0.93 7.38
C LEU A 66 11.79 0.31 8.65
N ASP A 67 12.78 -0.57 8.50
CA ASP A 67 13.46 -1.32 9.58
C ASP A 67 12.50 -2.17 10.47
N VAL A 68 11.40 -2.65 9.88
CA VAL A 68 10.39 -3.48 10.56
C VAL A 68 10.13 -4.80 9.83
N ARG A 69 9.49 -5.76 10.51
CA ARG A 69 9.02 -7.00 9.87
C ARG A 69 7.79 -6.75 9.01
N ALA A 70 7.58 -7.54 7.96
CA ALA A 70 6.27 -7.60 7.30
C ALA A 70 5.38 -8.62 8.04
N ASP A 71 4.19 -8.20 8.46
CA ASP A 71 3.12 -9.08 8.92
C ASP A 71 2.02 -9.12 7.86
N PHE A 72 1.81 -10.28 7.22
CA PHE A 72 0.87 -10.41 6.12
C PHE A 72 -0.46 -10.99 6.58
N VAL A 73 -1.51 -10.18 6.56
CA VAL A 73 -2.87 -10.63 6.89
C VAL A 73 -3.64 -10.95 5.61
N VAL A 74 -3.86 -12.25 5.39
CA VAL A 74 -4.77 -12.74 4.35
C VAL A 74 -6.21 -12.47 4.80
N THR A 75 -6.98 -11.73 3.99
CA THR A 75 -8.35 -11.28 4.30
C THR A 75 -9.23 -11.25 3.05
N ASP A 76 -10.55 -11.33 3.22
CA ASP A 76 -11.50 -11.18 2.11
C ASP A 76 -11.58 -9.74 1.57
N SER A 77 -11.89 -9.58 0.29
CA SER A 77 -11.92 -8.29 -0.41
C SER A 77 -12.94 -7.28 0.16
N SER A 78 -14.01 -7.74 0.83
CA SER A 78 -14.98 -6.88 1.53
C SER A 78 -14.39 -6.17 2.76
N ASP A 79 -13.38 -6.78 3.37
CA ASP A 79 -12.84 -6.44 4.69
C ASP A 79 -11.46 -5.79 4.61
N LEU A 80 -10.82 -5.86 3.43
CA LEU A 80 -9.48 -5.36 3.16
C LEU A 80 -9.38 -3.83 3.34
N LEU A 81 -10.16 -3.06 2.57
CA LEU A 81 -10.11 -1.60 2.61
C LEU A 81 -10.71 -1.01 3.90
N SER A 82 -11.79 -1.62 4.42
CA SER A 82 -12.38 -1.22 5.70
C SER A 82 -11.45 -1.53 6.89
N GLY A 83 -10.64 -2.58 6.79
CA GLY A 83 -9.56 -2.87 7.73
C GLY A 83 -8.44 -1.81 7.73
N VAL A 84 -8.04 -1.30 6.56
CA VAL A 84 -7.10 -0.17 6.47
C VAL A 84 -7.73 1.11 7.04
N GLU A 85 -8.97 1.42 6.68
CA GLU A 85 -9.69 2.62 7.14
C GLU A 85 -9.82 2.68 8.67
N THR A 86 -10.00 1.52 9.30
CA THR A 86 -10.13 1.36 10.77
C THR A 86 -8.81 1.11 11.51
N GLY A 87 -7.66 1.05 10.83
CA GLY A 87 -6.37 0.77 11.46
C GLY A 87 -6.19 -0.69 11.94
N LYS A 88 -7.04 -1.62 11.50
CA LYS A 88 -6.84 -3.08 11.64
C LYS A 88 -5.58 -3.53 10.89
N TYR A 89 -5.25 -2.84 9.80
CA TYR A 89 -4.06 -2.99 8.97
C TYR A 89 -3.38 -1.63 8.80
N ASP A 90 -2.06 -1.61 8.56
CA ASP A 90 -1.32 -0.36 8.32
C ASP A 90 -1.39 0.03 6.84
N ILE A 91 -1.28 -0.96 5.93
CA ILE A 91 -1.39 -0.81 4.48
C ILE A 91 -2.15 -1.99 3.85
N ALA A 92 -2.52 -1.86 2.57
CA ALA A 92 -2.89 -3.01 1.73
C ALA A 92 -2.14 -3.00 0.39
N ILE A 93 -1.71 -4.16 -0.10
CA ILE A 93 -1.07 -4.34 -1.41
C ILE A 93 -1.75 -5.50 -2.13
N ASN A 94 -2.77 -5.16 -2.91
CA ASN A 94 -3.67 -6.11 -3.56
C ASN A 94 -4.25 -5.48 -4.83
N HIS A 95 -3.39 -5.19 -5.81
CA HIS A 95 -3.66 -4.59 -7.13
C HIS A 95 -4.66 -3.41 -7.12
N ILE A 96 -4.50 -2.52 -6.14
CA ILE A 96 -5.48 -1.47 -5.85
C ILE A 96 -5.32 -0.29 -6.80
N ALA A 97 -6.28 -0.14 -7.72
CA ALA A 97 -6.35 0.99 -8.64
C ALA A 97 -6.66 2.30 -7.89
N MET A 98 -5.85 3.33 -8.14
CA MET A 98 -5.92 4.62 -7.44
C MET A 98 -7.04 5.53 -7.98
N THR A 99 -8.28 5.33 -7.52
CA THR A 99 -9.48 6.09 -7.97
C THR A 99 -9.75 7.37 -7.13
N PRO A 100 -10.52 8.35 -7.66
CA PRO A 100 -10.94 9.53 -6.90
C PRO A 100 -11.71 9.18 -5.61
N ASP A 101 -12.70 8.29 -5.73
CA ASP A 101 -13.56 7.83 -4.61
C ASP A 101 -12.76 7.21 -3.47
N LEU A 102 -11.62 6.57 -3.77
CA LEU A 102 -10.70 6.06 -2.76
C LEU A 102 -9.79 7.17 -2.20
N LYS A 103 -9.33 8.14 -3.00
CA LYS A 103 -8.56 9.30 -2.49
C LYS A 103 -9.35 10.17 -1.52
N ASP A 104 -10.68 10.17 -1.60
CA ASP A 104 -11.51 10.86 -0.61
C ASP A 104 -11.47 10.16 0.77
N ARG A 105 -11.18 8.86 0.83
CA ARG A 105 -11.17 8.03 2.07
C ARG A 105 -9.78 7.63 2.57
N PHE A 106 -8.82 7.46 1.67
CA PHE A 106 -7.47 6.96 1.93
C PHE A 106 -6.42 7.93 1.41
N ASP A 107 -5.26 7.98 2.06
CA ASP A 107 -4.05 8.50 1.44
C ASP A 107 -3.34 7.34 0.69
N PHE A 108 -2.54 7.68 -0.31
CA PHE A 108 -1.89 6.73 -1.22
C PHE A 108 -0.43 7.09 -1.46
N THR A 109 0.41 6.09 -1.69
CA THR A 109 1.74 6.27 -2.29
C THR A 109 1.65 6.76 -3.74
N GLU A 110 2.79 7.12 -4.34
CA GLU A 110 2.91 7.06 -5.80
C GLU A 110 2.64 5.62 -6.30
N PRO A 111 2.23 5.44 -7.57
CA PRO A 111 1.99 4.12 -8.13
C PRO A 111 3.26 3.25 -8.11
N TYR A 112 3.10 1.96 -7.81
CA TYR A 112 4.15 0.95 -7.93
C TYR A 112 4.08 0.20 -9.26
N ILE A 113 2.93 0.20 -9.95
CA ILE A 113 2.78 -0.22 -11.34
C ILE A 113 1.95 0.85 -12.06
N GLN A 114 2.36 1.22 -13.29
CA GLN A 114 1.53 1.96 -14.24
C GLN A 114 1.37 1.11 -15.50
N THR A 115 0.14 0.73 -15.84
CA THR A 115 -0.09 -0.21 -16.97
C THR A 115 -1.42 0.05 -17.69
N ASN A 116 -1.59 -0.50 -18.88
CA ASN A 116 -2.85 -0.39 -19.64
C ASN A 116 -3.82 -1.49 -19.20
N ALA A 117 -5.09 -1.17 -18.89
CA ALA A 117 -6.06 -2.15 -18.37
C ALA A 117 -6.22 -3.42 -19.24
N GLN A 118 -6.04 -3.29 -20.56
CA GLN A 118 -6.09 -4.42 -21.51
C GLN A 118 -4.95 -5.43 -21.36
N LEU A 119 -3.80 -5.06 -20.75
CA LEU A 119 -2.68 -5.98 -20.52
C LEU A 119 -2.86 -6.80 -19.23
N ILE A 120 -3.51 -6.22 -18.21
CA ILE A 120 -3.95 -6.95 -17.01
C ILE A 120 -4.98 -8.01 -17.43
N ALA A 121 -6.07 -7.57 -18.08
CA ALA A 121 -7.20 -8.41 -18.47
C ALA A 121 -6.91 -9.45 -19.58
N GLN A 122 -5.66 -9.54 -20.08
CA GLN A 122 -5.20 -10.59 -21.00
C GLN A 122 -4.23 -11.59 -20.36
N LYS A 123 -3.66 -11.27 -19.18
CA LYS A 123 -2.83 -12.21 -18.40
C LYS A 123 -3.62 -12.94 -17.31
N GLU A 124 -4.75 -12.38 -16.88
CA GLU A 124 -5.61 -12.90 -15.81
C GLU A 124 -6.77 -13.75 -16.35
N GLU A 125 -7.03 -14.92 -15.73
CA GLU A 125 -8.39 -15.51 -15.74
C GLU A 125 -9.31 -14.63 -14.88
N PRO A 126 -10.61 -14.45 -15.22
CA PRO A 126 -11.32 -13.18 -15.02
C PRO A 126 -11.90 -12.98 -13.60
N ARG A 127 -11.11 -13.16 -12.53
CA ARG A 127 -11.62 -13.16 -11.13
C ARG A 127 -10.85 -12.36 -10.08
N SER A 128 -9.92 -11.48 -10.49
CA SER A 128 -9.29 -10.52 -9.56
C SER A 128 -9.31 -9.05 -10.01
N ILE A 129 -10.01 -8.69 -11.09
CA ILE A 129 -10.38 -7.28 -11.29
C ILE A 129 -11.50 -6.96 -10.31
N LEU A 130 -11.24 -6.13 -9.29
CA LEU A 130 -12.21 -5.83 -8.24
C LEU A 130 -13.41 -5.01 -8.77
N LEU A 131 -14.44 -5.74 -9.19
CA LEU A 131 -15.73 -5.27 -9.74
C LEU A 131 -15.66 -4.40 -11.01
N VAL A 132 -14.62 -4.61 -11.81
CA VAL A 132 -14.44 -4.10 -13.20
C VAL A 132 -14.68 -2.57 -13.33
N GLN A 133 -14.58 -1.25 -13.27
CA GLN A 133 -15.56 -0.33 -13.86
C GLN A 133 -16.99 -0.92 -13.81
N SER A 134 -17.65 -0.82 -12.65
CA SER A 134 -19.05 -1.23 -12.43
C SER A 134 -20.09 -0.41 -13.20
N LEU A 135 -19.65 0.61 -13.95
CA LEU A 135 -20.44 1.51 -14.79
C LEU A 135 -19.78 1.74 -16.17
N THR A 136 -19.64 0.69 -17.00
CA THR A 136 -19.40 0.90 -18.44
C THR A 136 -20.73 1.07 -19.18
N GLU A 137 -21.36 2.24 -19.08
CA GLU A 137 -22.43 2.62 -20.03
C GLU A 137 -21.87 2.90 -21.44
N GLU A 138 -20.58 3.26 -21.55
CA GLU A 138 -19.84 3.25 -22.83
C GLU A 138 -18.50 2.51 -22.73
N LYS A 139 -18.07 1.89 -23.85
CA LYS A 139 -16.71 1.36 -24.01
C LYS A 139 -15.76 2.48 -24.47
N PRO A 140 -14.69 2.79 -23.72
CA PRO A 140 -13.67 3.73 -24.21
C PRO A 140 -12.91 3.11 -25.39
N LYS A 141 -12.57 3.93 -26.40
CA LYS A 141 -11.86 3.48 -27.62
C LYS A 141 -10.40 3.05 -27.39
N THR A 142 -9.85 3.40 -26.23
CA THR A 142 -8.55 2.96 -25.72
C THR A 142 -8.74 2.62 -24.24
N ALA A 143 -8.08 1.57 -23.75
CA ALA A 143 -8.04 1.33 -22.31
C ALA A 143 -7.34 2.52 -21.61
N PRO A 144 -7.89 3.03 -20.49
CA PRO A 144 -7.15 3.97 -19.66
C PRO A 144 -5.92 3.29 -19.04
N ALA A 145 -4.93 4.10 -18.68
CA ALA A 145 -3.88 3.69 -17.78
C ALA A 145 -4.49 3.40 -16.40
N VAL A 146 -3.98 2.37 -15.73
CA VAL A 146 -4.31 1.95 -14.38
C VAL A 146 -3.06 2.13 -13.55
N ASP A 147 -3.15 3.05 -12.60
CA ASP A 147 -2.14 3.29 -11.56
C ASP A 147 -2.47 2.40 -10.37
N LEU A 148 -1.61 1.40 -10.10
CA LEU A 148 -1.71 0.57 -8.89
C LEU A 148 -0.86 1.21 -7.79
N ALA A 149 -1.48 1.56 -6.66
CA ALA A 149 -0.86 2.28 -5.56
C ALA A 149 -1.28 1.69 -4.20
N ILE A 150 -0.53 2.01 -3.14
CA ILE A 150 -0.72 1.43 -1.80
C ILE A 150 -1.57 2.41 -0.97
N PRO A 151 -2.84 2.09 -0.65
CA PRO A 151 -3.63 2.87 0.29
C PRO A 151 -3.21 2.62 1.74
N PHE A 152 -3.34 3.67 2.55
CA PHE A 152 -3.21 3.63 4.01
C PHE A 152 -4.22 4.60 4.65
N GLN A 153 -4.34 4.56 5.98
CA GLN A 153 -5.29 5.40 6.69
C GLN A 153 -4.99 6.89 6.48
N LYS A 154 -6.01 7.63 6.04
CA LYS A 154 -5.91 9.05 5.68
C LYS A 154 -5.59 9.94 6.87
N GLY A 155 -4.73 10.94 6.63
CA GLY A 155 -4.31 11.92 7.63
C GLY A 155 -3.03 11.57 8.39
N ASN A 156 -2.21 10.64 7.89
CA ASN A 156 -0.93 10.22 8.50
C ASN A 156 0.28 10.71 7.68
N PRO A 157 0.64 12.01 7.73
CA PRO A 157 1.67 12.59 6.88
C PRO A 157 3.09 12.07 7.16
N ALA A 158 3.44 11.72 8.39
CA ALA A 158 4.77 11.17 8.70
C ALA A 158 4.91 9.74 8.17
N PHE A 159 3.84 8.93 8.28
CA PHE A 159 3.80 7.59 7.69
C PHE A 159 3.86 7.64 6.16
N HIS A 160 3.11 8.54 5.53
CA HIS A 160 3.18 8.77 4.08
C HIS A 160 4.62 9.08 3.65
N ALA A 161 5.28 10.06 4.29
CA ALA A 161 6.64 10.44 3.95
C ALA A 161 7.64 9.26 4.06
N SER A 162 7.52 8.42 5.09
CA SER A 162 8.36 7.24 5.28
C SER A 162 8.10 6.14 4.25
N LEU A 163 6.83 5.77 4.03
CA LEU A 163 6.44 4.73 3.06
C LEU A 163 6.77 5.14 1.61
N GLU A 164 6.60 6.41 1.28
CA GLU A 164 6.93 6.94 -0.04
C GLU A 164 8.46 7.06 -0.25
N ALA A 165 9.22 7.38 0.80
CA ALA A 165 10.69 7.34 0.74
C ALA A 165 11.21 5.90 0.57
N ALA A 166 10.59 4.91 1.22
CA ALA A 166 10.86 3.49 1.04
C ALA A 166 10.60 3.05 -0.42
N LEU A 167 9.40 3.32 -0.95
CA LEU A 167 9.04 3.01 -2.33
C LEU A 167 9.97 3.69 -3.34
N LYS A 168 10.35 4.96 -3.10
CA LYS A 168 11.29 5.68 -3.97
C LYS A 168 12.71 5.09 -3.97
N ARG A 169 13.18 4.48 -2.88
CA ARG A 169 14.48 3.76 -2.88
C ARG A 169 14.40 2.44 -3.65
N ILE A 170 13.34 1.65 -3.41
CA ILE A 170 13.06 0.39 -4.14
C ILE A 170 12.93 0.64 -5.65
N LYS A 171 12.40 1.80 -6.06
CA LYS A 171 12.42 2.29 -7.45
C LYS A 171 13.84 2.68 -7.90
N ALA A 172 14.55 3.51 -7.13
CA ALA A 172 15.81 4.13 -7.55
C ALA A 172 17.02 3.18 -7.60
N ASP A 173 17.02 2.07 -6.85
CA ASP A 173 18.07 1.05 -6.91
C ASP A 173 17.73 -0.17 -7.81
N GLY A 174 16.61 -0.10 -8.53
CA GLY A 174 16.20 -1.11 -9.49
C GLY A 174 15.56 -2.37 -8.90
N ARG A 175 15.35 -2.46 -7.58
CA ARG A 175 14.65 -3.60 -6.98
C ARG A 175 13.22 -3.77 -7.50
N LEU A 176 12.50 -2.68 -7.76
CA LEU A 176 11.16 -2.76 -8.35
C LEU A 176 11.20 -3.39 -9.75
N GLU A 177 12.12 -2.93 -10.62
CA GLU A 177 12.32 -3.49 -11.95
C GLU A 177 12.73 -4.98 -11.88
N ALA A 178 13.57 -5.36 -10.92
CA ALA A 178 13.93 -6.75 -10.69
C ALA A 178 12.72 -7.63 -10.28
N LEU A 179 11.79 -7.11 -9.48
CA LEU A 179 10.51 -7.78 -9.20
C LEU A 179 9.63 -7.87 -10.45
N GLU A 180 9.53 -6.78 -11.24
CA GLU A 180 8.71 -6.76 -12.45
C GLU A 180 9.22 -7.76 -13.51
N GLN A 181 10.54 -7.82 -13.74
CA GLN A 181 11.13 -8.80 -14.67
C GLN A 181 10.91 -10.24 -14.17
N LYS A 182 11.07 -10.48 -12.87
CA LYS A 182 10.86 -11.80 -12.26
C LYS A 182 9.42 -12.31 -12.40
N TRP A 183 8.44 -11.44 -12.16
CA TRP A 183 7.02 -11.84 -12.04
C TRP A 183 6.18 -11.58 -13.30
N PHE A 184 6.60 -10.67 -14.19
CA PHE A 184 5.86 -10.31 -15.40
C PHE A 184 6.66 -10.40 -16.72
N GLY A 185 7.96 -10.65 -16.66
CA GLY A 185 8.84 -10.78 -17.83
C GLY A 185 8.47 -11.94 -18.76
N ALA A 186 9.11 -12.01 -19.94
CA ALA A 186 8.74 -12.98 -20.98
C ALA A 186 8.82 -14.45 -20.51
N ASP A 187 9.87 -14.78 -19.74
CA ASP A 187 10.10 -16.13 -19.21
C ASP A 187 9.24 -16.46 -17.98
N ALA A 188 8.58 -15.46 -17.35
CA ALA A 188 7.66 -15.68 -16.23
C ALA A 188 6.37 -16.43 -16.63
N SER A 189 6.19 -16.69 -17.93
CA SER A 189 5.23 -17.69 -18.44
C SER A 189 5.54 -19.13 -17.98
N VAL A 190 6.77 -19.39 -17.52
CA VAL A 190 7.14 -20.59 -16.76
C VAL A 190 6.96 -20.31 -15.27
N ALA A 191 5.71 -20.47 -14.80
CA ALA A 191 5.45 -20.63 -13.36
C ALA A 191 6.30 -21.77 -12.79
N PRO A 192 6.72 -21.72 -11.51
CA PRO A 192 7.45 -22.82 -10.88
C PRO A 192 6.63 -24.11 -11.03
N LYS A 193 7.27 -25.15 -11.54
CA LYS A 193 6.67 -26.49 -11.59
C LYS A 193 6.80 -27.17 -10.22
N PRO A 194 5.81 -27.97 -9.81
CA PRO A 194 5.96 -28.92 -8.71
C PRO A 194 6.96 -30.04 -9.07
#